data_AF-A0A8S2X4N9-F1
#
_entry.id   AF-A0A8S2X4N9-F1
#
_cell.length_a   1.000
_cell.length_b   1.000
_cell.length_c   1.000
_cell.angle_alpha   90.00
_cell.angle_beta   90.00
_cell.angle_gamma   90.00
#
_symmetry.space_group_name_H-M   'P 1'
#
loop_
_entity.id
_entity.type
_entity.pdbx_description
1 polymer ?
#
loop_
_entity_poly.entity_id
_entity_poly.type
_entity_poly.pdbx_seq_one_letter_code
_entity_poly.pdbx_strand_id
1 'polypeptide(L)'
;INETYMDFAEFVELFKSFYFHCRRDLKDLFDKFSCYLNIDQDFTIKEQYKNDLIDVPRHLSGLITRNIVDDITDQSIHRIYDMIAISSIPCYAVSTDSKANYLITKEQFKEFLFEHQKETKTNYELEQIILRHEPNRQNRINKVFSFEGFAKYLMDKENYAFVNEHTKVNEQEMDNPLSYYFIASSHNTYLTGHQLRGESSIEMYRE
;
A
#
# COMPACT_ATOMS: atom_id res chain seq x y z
N ILE A 1 14.86 1.54 -37.19
CA ILE A 1 15.36 1.38 -35.81
C ILE A 1 14.16 1.71 -34.95
N ASN A 2 13.44 0.70 -34.47
CA ASN A 2 12.28 0.95 -33.62
C ASN A 2 12.83 1.39 -32.28
N GLU A 3 12.63 2.67 -32.01
CA GLU A 3 13.01 3.35 -30.79
C GLU A 3 12.29 2.69 -29.61
N THR A 4 13.02 1.83 -28.89
CA THR A 4 12.62 1.21 -27.61
C THR A 4 12.62 2.26 -26.50
N TYR A 5 11.73 3.24 -26.58
CA TYR A 5 11.53 4.20 -25.50
C TYR A 5 10.24 3.85 -24.77
N MET A 6 10.40 3.59 -23.47
CA MET A 6 9.32 3.47 -22.51
C MET A 6 8.68 4.85 -22.31
N ASP A 7 7.35 4.94 -22.37
CA ASP A 7 6.65 6.19 -22.07
C ASP A 7 6.63 6.47 -20.56
N PHE A 8 6.36 7.72 -20.16
CA PHE A 8 6.33 8.12 -18.76
C PHE A 8 5.34 7.30 -17.93
N ALA A 9 4.16 6.97 -18.47
CA ALA A 9 3.18 6.14 -17.77
C ALA A 9 3.73 4.72 -17.49
N GLU A 10 4.36 4.11 -18.49
CA GLU A 10 4.99 2.79 -18.37
C GLU A 10 6.15 2.81 -17.36
N PHE A 11 6.96 3.88 -17.39
CA PHE A 11 8.02 4.10 -16.42
C PHE A 11 7.46 4.23 -15.00
N VAL A 12 6.37 4.97 -14.81
CA VAL A 12 5.72 5.13 -13.49
C VAL A 12 5.22 3.78 -12.96
N GLU A 13 4.61 2.94 -13.80
CA GLU A 13 4.17 1.61 -13.38
C GLU A 13 5.35 0.70 -13.02
N LEU A 14 6.40 0.67 -13.84
CA LEU A 14 7.63 -0.06 -13.52
C LEU A 14 8.26 0.44 -12.22
N PHE A 15 8.31 1.76 -12.03
CA PHE A 15 8.86 2.38 -10.82
C PHE A 15 8.02 2.04 -9.59
N LYS A 16 6.69 1.95 -9.69
CA LYS A 16 5.83 1.49 -8.59
C LYS A 16 6.17 0.05 -8.18
N SER A 17 6.31 -0.86 -9.15
CA SER A 17 6.76 -2.24 -8.88
C SER A 17 8.14 -2.25 -8.23
N PHE A 18 9.09 -1.48 -8.74
CA PHE A 18 10.43 -1.36 -8.15
C PHE A 18 10.39 -0.82 -6.71
N TYR A 19 9.64 0.27 -6.50
CA TYR A 19 9.47 0.89 -5.19
C TYR A 19 8.88 -0.11 -4.19
N PHE A 20 7.84 -0.85 -4.59
CA PHE A 20 7.24 -1.91 -3.79
C PHE A 20 8.25 -2.99 -3.40
N HIS A 21 8.96 -3.55 -4.38
CA HIS A 21 9.90 -4.66 -4.15
C HIS A 21 11.18 -4.25 -3.40
N CYS A 22 11.54 -2.97 -3.41
CA CYS A 22 12.66 -2.44 -2.62
C CYS A 22 12.36 -2.36 -1.11
N ARG A 23 11.09 -2.46 -0.70
CA ARG A 23 10.66 -2.31 0.69
C ARG A 23 10.89 -3.58 1.52
N ARG A 24 12.16 -3.87 1.80
CA ARG A 24 12.58 -5.01 2.63
C ARG A 24 12.02 -4.95 4.05
N ASP A 25 11.89 -3.72 4.57
CA ASP A 25 11.29 -3.43 5.87
C ASP A 25 9.85 -3.96 6.00
N LEU A 26 9.06 -3.87 4.93
CA LEU A 26 7.70 -4.41 4.91
C LEU A 26 7.71 -5.95 4.93
N LYS A 27 8.68 -6.58 4.26
CA LYS A 27 8.84 -8.03 4.25
C LYS A 27 9.27 -8.55 5.61
N ASP A 28 10.26 -7.93 6.23
CA ASP A 28 10.74 -8.30 7.58
C ASP A 28 9.61 -8.21 8.61
N LEU A 29 8.77 -7.16 8.49
CA LEU A 29 7.60 -6.98 9.34
C LEU A 29 6.53 -8.05 9.07
N PHE A 30 6.24 -8.35 7.80
CA PHE A 30 5.31 -9.41 7.43
C PHE A 30 5.75 -10.77 7.98
N ASP A 31 7.02 -11.11 7.81
CA ASP A 31 7.59 -12.39 8.24
C ASP A 31 7.49 -12.59 9.75
N LYS A 32 7.56 -11.51 10.53
CA LYS A 32 7.38 -11.55 11.99
C LYS A 32 5.97 -11.99 12.41
N PHE A 33 4.95 -11.63 11.63
CA PHE A 33 3.54 -11.86 11.97
C PHE A 33 2.89 -12.98 11.17
N SER A 34 3.44 -13.35 10.03
CA SER A 34 2.86 -14.38 9.17
C SER A 34 3.02 -15.79 9.77
N CYS A 35 2.06 -16.66 9.50
CA CYS A 35 2.17 -18.09 9.77
C CYS A 35 1.84 -18.92 8.54
N TYR A 36 2.36 -20.14 8.49
CA TYR A 36 2.04 -21.08 7.43
C TYR A 36 0.59 -21.59 7.58
N LEU A 37 -0.21 -21.48 6.52
CA LEU A 37 -1.60 -21.97 6.46
C LEU A 37 -1.76 -22.96 5.30
N ASN A 38 -2.33 -24.14 5.55
CA ASN A 38 -2.64 -25.08 4.48
C ASN A 38 -4.08 -24.89 4.00
N ILE A 39 -4.27 -24.01 3.01
CA ILE A 39 -5.61 -23.59 2.55
C ILE A 39 -6.46 -24.79 2.08
N ASP A 40 -5.84 -25.88 1.60
CA ASP A 40 -6.54 -27.07 1.09
C ASP A 40 -7.16 -27.98 2.17
N GLN A 41 -6.72 -27.90 3.43
CA GLN A 41 -7.24 -28.75 4.52
C GLN A 41 -7.99 -27.96 5.61
N ASP A 42 -7.63 -26.70 5.86
CA ASP A 42 -8.17 -25.94 7.00
C ASP A 42 -9.50 -25.21 6.73
N PHE A 43 -9.82 -24.90 5.46
CA PHE A 43 -11.06 -24.18 5.09
C PHE A 43 -12.17 -25.08 4.52
N THR A 44 -11.86 -26.33 4.18
CA THR A 44 -12.78 -27.33 3.62
C THR A 44 -13.97 -27.66 4.55
N ILE A 45 -13.88 -27.31 5.85
CA ILE A 45 -15.00 -27.48 6.80
C ILE A 45 -16.12 -26.43 6.59
N LYS A 46 -15.91 -25.33 5.85
CA LYS A 46 -16.94 -24.30 5.62
C LYS A 46 -17.58 -24.30 4.22
N GLU A 47 -17.13 -25.16 3.30
CA GLU A 47 -17.64 -25.22 1.91
C GLU A 47 -18.93 -26.05 1.72
N GLN A 48 -19.59 -26.54 2.77
CA GLN A 48 -20.85 -27.30 2.59
C GLN A 48 -22.09 -26.44 2.28
N TYR A 49 -22.00 -25.10 2.28
CA TYR A 49 -23.14 -24.23 1.99
C TYR A 49 -22.77 -23.04 1.10
N LYS A 50 -22.46 -23.31 -0.17
CA LYS A 50 -22.79 -22.47 -1.35
C LYS A 50 -22.13 -23.04 -2.61
N ASN A 51 -22.68 -24.12 -3.11
CA ASN A 51 -22.51 -24.49 -4.50
C ASN A 51 -23.58 -23.74 -5.31
N ASP A 52 -23.16 -22.76 -6.09
CA ASP A 52 -23.83 -22.37 -7.34
C ASP A 52 -22.79 -21.72 -8.27
N LEU A 53 -22.21 -22.59 -9.11
CA LEU A 53 -21.86 -22.42 -10.53
C LEU A 53 -21.37 -21.04 -11.02
N ILE A 54 -20.14 -21.00 -11.56
CA ILE A 54 -19.85 -20.75 -12.98
C ILE A 54 -18.41 -21.24 -13.25
N ASP A 55 -18.32 -22.19 -14.18
CA ASP A 55 -17.10 -22.81 -14.69
C ASP A 55 -16.31 -21.79 -15.54
N VAL A 56 -15.07 -21.46 -15.14
CA VAL A 56 -14.17 -20.63 -15.96
C VAL A 56 -12.86 -21.40 -16.13
N PRO A 57 -12.44 -21.68 -17.38
CA PRO A 57 -11.32 -22.57 -17.65
C PRO A 57 -10.01 -22.02 -17.09
N ARG A 58 -9.28 -22.89 -16.38
CA ARG A 58 -7.91 -22.67 -15.91
C ARG A 58 -6.99 -22.53 -17.11
N HIS A 59 -6.59 -21.31 -17.48
CA HIS A 59 -5.56 -21.13 -18.49
C HIS A 59 -4.15 -21.33 -17.89
N LEU A 60 -3.58 -22.42 -18.37
CA LEU A 60 -2.27 -23.00 -18.21
C LEU A 60 -1.12 -21.97 -18.30
N SER A 61 -0.16 -22.13 -17.39
CA SER A 61 1.15 -21.47 -17.36
C SER A 61 1.89 -21.60 -18.70
N GLY A 62 1.89 -20.53 -19.49
CA GLY A 62 2.61 -20.45 -20.77
C GLY A 62 4.09 -20.12 -20.57
N LEU A 63 4.95 -20.94 -21.19
CA LEU A 63 6.41 -20.78 -21.24
C LEU A 63 6.81 -19.48 -21.94
N ILE A 64 7.80 -18.77 -21.37
CA ILE A 64 8.26 -17.41 -21.73
C ILE A 64 8.94 -17.30 -23.12
N THR A 65 9.09 -18.39 -23.87
CA THR A 65 9.96 -18.41 -25.07
C THR A 65 9.26 -18.29 -26.42
N ARG A 66 8.09 -17.62 -26.53
CA ARG A 66 7.50 -17.35 -27.86
C ARG A 66 6.92 -15.95 -27.94
N ASN A 67 7.43 -15.19 -28.91
CA ASN A 67 6.96 -13.88 -29.34
C ASN A 67 5.43 -13.85 -29.48
N ILE A 68 4.75 -13.24 -28.52
CA ILE A 68 3.33 -12.84 -28.61
C ILE A 68 3.32 -11.37 -28.25
N VAL A 69 3.40 -10.49 -29.26
CA VAL A 69 3.35 -9.04 -29.09
C VAL A 69 1.89 -8.53 -29.09
N ASP A 70 0.93 -9.36 -29.49
CA ASP A 70 -0.42 -8.87 -29.84
C ASP A 70 -1.52 -9.14 -28.80
N ASP A 71 -1.25 -9.80 -27.67
CA ASP A 71 -2.26 -10.12 -26.64
C ASP A 71 -1.79 -9.80 -25.21
N ILE A 72 -1.11 -8.66 -25.03
CA ILE A 72 -0.70 -8.24 -23.68
C ILE A 72 -1.85 -7.46 -23.03
N THR A 73 -2.69 -8.17 -22.26
CA THR A 73 -3.59 -7.52 -21.29
C THR A 73 -2.80 -6.67 -20.28
N ASP A 74 -3.39 -5.63 -19.71
CA ASP A 74 -2.76 -4.80 -18.66
C ASP A 74 -2.19 -5.64 -17.50
N GLN A 75 -2.85 -6.75 -17.17
CA GLN A 75 -2.42 -7.68 -16.14
C GLN A 75 -1.16 -8.47 -16.50
N SER A 76 -0.95 -8.75 -17.79
CA SER A 76 0.31 -9.34 -18.29
C SER A 76 1.44 -8.31 -18.29
N ILE A 77 1.16 -7.04 -18.60
CA ILE A 77 2.16 -5.96 -18.52
C ILE A 77 2.65 -5.79 -17.08
N HIS A 78 1.74 -5.72 -16.10
CA HIS A 78 2.10 -5.58 -14.69
C HIS A 78 3.03 -6.71 -14.21
N ARG A 79 2.74 -7.95 -14.61
CA ARG A 79 3.61 -9.10 -14.30
C ARG A 79 5.00 -8.95 -14.90
N ILE A 80 5.13 -8.41 -16.12
CA ILE A 80 6.43 -8.15 -16.74
C ILE A 80 7.19 -7.11 -15.91
N TYR A 81 6.54 -6.02 -15.50
CA TYR A 81 7.16 -5.00 -14.64
C TYR A 81 7.58 -5.55 -13.29
N ASP A 82 6.76 -6.36 -12.64
CA ASP A 82 7.13 -7.03 -11.38
C ASP A 82 8.35 -7.93 -11.57
N MET A 83 8.40 -8.72 -12.65
CA MET A 83 9.55 -9.58 -12.94
C MET A 83 10.83 -8.79 -13.20
N ILE A 84 10.74 -7.68 -13.94
CA ILE A 84 11.88 -6.78 -14.18
C ILE A 84 12.35 -6.17 -12.85
N ALA A 85 11.42 -5.63 -12.06
CA ALA A 85 11.69 -5.02 -10.76
C ALA A 85 12.38 -6.01 -9.81
N ILE A 86 11.82 -7.20 -9.63
CA ILE A 86 12.39 -8.26 -8.78
C ILE A 86 13.79 -8.65 -9.25
N SER A 87 13.98 -8.85 -10.57
CA SER A 87 15.27 -9.26 -11.14
C SER A 87 16.35 -8.18 -11.01
N SER A 88 15.94 -6.91 -10.91
CA SER A 88 16.84 -5.76 -10.81
C SER A 88 17.34 -5.50 -9.38
N ILE A 89 16.73 -6.11 -8.37
CA ILE A 89 17.09 -5.90 -6.97
C ILE A 89 18.05 -7.03 -6.55
N PRO A 90 19.34 -6.73 -6.25
CA PRO A 90 20.37 -7.74 -5.96
C PRO A 90 20.12 -8.55 -4.66
N CYS A 91 19.14 -8.11 -3.87
CA CYS A 91 18.74 -8.75 -2.63
C CYS A 91 17.37 -9.41 -2.82
N TYR A 92 17.24 -10.67 -2.39
CA TYR A 92 16.02 -11.48 -2.28
C TYR A 92 14.92 -10.89 -1.38
N ALA A 93 14.69 -9.57 -1.40
CA ALA A 93 13.89 -8.91 -0.38
C ALA A 93 12.39 -9.13 -0.52
N VAL A 94 11.92 -9.44 -1.72
CA VAL A 94 10.55 -9.88 -1.98
C VAL A 94 10.63 -10.91 -3.09
N SER A 95 11.06 -12.13 -2.77
CA SER A 95 10.69 -13.24 -3.65
C SER A 95 9.17 -13.33 -3.60
N THR A 96 8.52 -13.24 -4.76
CA THR A 96 7.13 -13.69 -4.94
C THR A 96 7.10 -15.22 -4.81
N ASP A 97 7.61 -15.76 -3.70
CA ASP A 97 7.62 -17.18 -3.41
C ASP A 97 6.17 -17.60 -3.19
N SER A 98 5.51 -17.88 -4.30
CA SER A 98 4.24 -18.61 -4.39
C SER A 98 4.35 -20.04 -3.83
N LYS A 99 5.41 -20.35 -3.08
CA LYS A 99 5.71 -21.65 -2.48
C LYS A 99 5.64 -21.66 -0.96
N ALA A 100 5.48 -20.51 -0.32
CA ALA A 100 5.34 -20.46 1.13
C ALA A 100 3.93 -19.91 1.41
N ASN A 101 3.01 -20.78 1.86
CA ASN A 101 1.66 -20.38 2.27
C ASN A 101 1.66 -19.55 3.57
N TYR A 102 2.61 -18.61 3.70
CA TYR A 102 2.71 -17.73 4.84
C TYR A 102 1.75 -16.56 4.62
N LEU A 103 0.80 -16.45 5.52
CA LEU A 103 -0.28 -15.46 5.49
C LEU A 103 -0.43 -14.88 6.89
N ILE A 104 -0.99 -13.68 6.96
CA ILE A 104 -1.36 -13.07 8.23
C ILE A 104 -2.85 -13.30 8.44
N THR A 105 -3.21 -13.99 9.52
CA THR A 105 -4.61 -14.16 9.94
C THR A 105 -5.16 -12.86 10.53
N LYS A 106 -6.48 -12.78 10.68
CA LYS A 106 -7.14 -11.64 11.33
C LYS A 106 -6.62 -11.41 12.75
N GLU A 107 -6.37 -12.49 13.50
CA GLU A 107 -5.87 -12.43 14.87
C GLU A 107 -4.45 -11.86 14.91
N GLN A 108 -3.57 -12.33 14.02
CA GLN A 108 -2.21 -11.81 13.88
C GLN A 108 -2.19 -10.36 13.42
N PHE A 109 -3.09 -9.98 12.50
CA PHE A 109 -3.23 -8.60 12.07
C PHE A 109 -3.71 -7.69 13.21
N LYS A 110 -4.63 -8.18 14.05
CA LYS A 110 -5.07 -7.47 15.25
C LYS A 110 -3.94 -7.25 16.24
N GLU A 111 -3.11 -8.27 16.46
CA GLU A 111 -1.92 -8.18 17.30
C GLU A 111 -0.92 -7.17 16.74
N PHE A 112 -0.66 -7.20 15.43
CA PHE A 112 0.17 -6.23 14.74
C PHE A 112 -0.31 -4.79 14.97
N LEU A 113 -1.60 -4.51 14.76
CA LEU A 113 -2.16 -3.17 14.98
C LEU A 113 -2.00 -2.70 16.43
N PHE A 114 -2.24 -3.60 17.38
CA PHE A 114 -2.14 -3.28 18.79
C PHE A 114 -0.68 -3.03 19.22
N GLU A 115 0.24 -3.88 18.81
CA GLU A 115 1.63 -3.81 19.25
C GLU A 115 2.43 -2.73 18.53
N HIS A 116 2.28 -2.63 17.20
CA HIS A 116 3.15 -1.81 16.35
C HIS A 116 2.49 -0.50 15.93
N GLN A 117 1.18 -0.50 15.61
CA GLN A 117 0.46 0.72 15.24
C GLN A 117 -0.18 1.44 16.43
N LYS A 118 -0.25 0.78 17.60
CA LYS A 118 -0.95 1.29 18.79
C LYS A 118 -2.43 1.59 18.53
N GLU A 119 -3.05 0.86 17.61
CA GLU A 119 -4.45 1.00 17.25
C GLU A 119 -5.27 -0.20 17.74
N THR A 120 -6.47 0.09 18.24
CA THR A 120 -7.47 -0.94 18.57
C THR A 120 -8.62 -0.86 17.59
N LYS A 121 -8.77 -1.89 16.75
CA LYS A 121 -9.87 -2.03 15.79
C LYS A 121 -10.79 -3.18 16.17
N THR A 122 -12.06 -3.04 15.83
CA THR A 122 -13.08 -4.08 15.96
C THR A 122 -12.89 -5.16 14.89
N ASN A 123 -13.42 -6.37 15.14
CA ASN A 123 -13.35 -7.45 14.15
C ASN A 123 -13.96 -7.08 12.80
N TYR A 124 -15.02 -6.26 12.80
CA TYR A 124 -15.65 -5.78 11.57
C TYR A 124 -14.72 -4.87 10.76
N GLU A 125 -14.06 -3.91 11.41
CA GLU A 125 -13.11 -3.01 10.76
C GLU A 125 -11.91 -3.76 10.17
N LEU A 126 -11.36 -4.73 10.90
CA LEU A 126 -10.27 -5.59 10.39
C LEU A 126 -10.66 -6.29 9.08
N GLU A 127 -11.88 -6.81 9.02
CA GLU A 127 -12.39 -7.50 7.84
C GLU A 127 -12.59 -6.55 6.66
N GLN A 128 -13.01 -5.30 6.90
CA GLN A 128 -13.11 -4.28 5.84
C GLN A 128 -11.73 -3.88 5.31
N ILE A 129 -10.74 -3.74 6.20
CA ILE A 129 -9.36 -3.43 5.82
C ILE A 129 -8.81 -4.58 4.95
N ILE A 130 -8.97 -5.84 5.37
CA ILE A 130 -8.52 -7.00 4.59
C ILE A 130 -9.22 -7.05 3.23
N LEU A 131 -10.55 -6.86 3.19
CA LEU A 131 -11.32 -6.88 1.95
C LEU A 131 -10.86 -5.82 0.95
N ARG A 132 -10.48 -4.64 1.45
CA ARG A 132 -10.04 -3.50 0.64
C ARG A 132 -8.64 -3.69 0.06
N HIS A 133 -7.71 -4.23 0.84
CA HIS A 133 -6.28 -4.24 0.46
C HIS A 133 -5.80 -5.56 -0.15
N GLU A 134 -6.46 -6.68 0.14
CA GLU A 134 -6.01 -7.99 -0.36
C GLU A 134 -6.39 -8.18 -1.84
N PRO A 135 -5.41 -8.39 -2.74
CA PRO A 135 -5.66 -8.55 -4.17
C PRO A 135 -6.28 -9.92 -4.49
N ASN A 136 -5.88 -10.98 -3.78
CA ASN A 136 -6.34 -12.34 -4.04
C ASN A 136 -7.75 -12.56 -3.48
N ARG A 137 -8.68 -12.99 -4.35
CA ARG A 137 -10.08 -13.23 -3.98
C ARG A 137 -10.25 -14.29 -2.90
N GLN A 138 -9.47 -15.38 -2.94
CA GLN A 138 -9.59 -16.47 -1.97
C GLN A 138 -9.13 -16.02 -0.59
N ASN A 139 -8.04 -15.25 -0.53
CA ASN A 139 -7.54 -14.67 0.72
C ASN A 139 -8.54 -13.65 1.31
N ARG A 140 -9.23 -12.86 0.47
CA ARG A 140 -10.33 -11.99 0.92
C ARG A 140 -11.47 -12.78 1.56
N ILE A 141 -11.88 -13.89 0.95
CA ILE A 141 -12.94 -14.76 1.50
C ILE A 141 -12.50 -15.36 2.84
N ASN A 142 -11.25 -15.83 2.89
CA ASN A 142 -10.66 -16.44 4.09
C ASN A 142 -10.28 -15.40 5.16
N LYS A 143 -10.38 -14.10 4.87
CA LYS A 143 -10.05 -12.98 5.76
C LYS A 143 -8.60 -13.06 6.25
N VAL A 144 -7.69 -13.31 5.32
CA VAL A 144 -6.25 -13.39 5.55
C VAL A 144 -5.51 -12.44 4.61
N PHE A 145 -4.36 -11.96 5.05
CA PHE A 145 -3.47 -11.12 4.26
C PHE A 145 -2.34 -11.94 3.62
N SER A 146 -2.15 -11.75 2.33
CA SER A 146 -0.88 -12.02 1.68
C SER A 146 0.13 -10.91 2.00
N PHE A 147 1.41 -11.15 1.68
CA PHE A 147 2.42 -10.10 1.76
C PHE A 147 2.02 -8.87 0.94
N GLU A 148 1.50 -9.07 -0.27
CA GLU A 148 1.07 -7.98 -1.14
C GLU A 148 -0.08 -7.18 -0.53
N GLY A 149 -1.10 -7.86 0.03
CA GLY A 149 -2.21 -7.19 0.70
C GLY A 149 -1.78 -6.41 1.95
N PHE A 150 -0.90 -7.00 2.76
CA PHE A 150 -0.36 -6.33 3.95
C PHE A 150 0.49 -5.10 3.60
N ALA A 151 1.36 -5.22 2.60
CA ALA A 151 2.16 -4.09 2.11
C ALA A 151 1.28 -2.99 1.51
N LYS A 152 0.22 -3.35 0.76
CA LYS A 152 -0.77 -2.39 0.25
C LYS A 152 -1.51 -1.65 1.36
N TYR A 153 -1.84 -2.33 2.46
CA TYR A 153 -2.41 -1.67 3.63
C TYR A 153 -1.43 -0.65 4.23
N LEU A 154 -0.18 -1.04 4.46
CA LEU A 154 0.82 -0.16 5.08
C LEU A 154 1.19 1.05 4.23
N MET A 155 1.10 0.92 2.91
CA MET A 155 1.37 2.00 1.96
C MET A 155 0.10 2.76 1.54
N ASP A 156 -1.07 2.44 2.09
CA ASP A 156 -2.28 3.20 1.77
C ASP A 156 -2.15 4.64 2.28
N LYS A 157 -2.70 5.59 1.52
CA LYS A 157 -2.77 7.01 1.89
C LYS A 157 -3.54 7.24 3.19
N GLU A 158 -4.39 6.29 3.58
CA GLU A 158 -5.13 6.33 4.84
C GLU A 158 -4.29 5.89 6.03
N ASN A 159 -3.21 5.13 5.81
CA ASN A 159 -2.24 4.76 6.83
C ASN A 159 -1.10 5.79 6.91
N TYR A 160 -1.47 7.07 7.01
CA TYR A 160 -0.52 8.17 7.04
C TYR A 160 0.06 8.36 8.45
N ALA A 161 1.33 8.76 8.55
CA ALA A 161 2.00 8.95 9.83
C ALA A 161 1.36 10.07 10.69
N PHE A 162 0.64 11.00 10.05
CA PHE A 162 -0.07 12.09 10.71
C PHE A 162 -1.56 11.78 10.83
N VAL A 163 -2.08 11.84 12.05
CA VAL A 163 -3.51 11.65 12.33
C VAL A 163 -4.26 12.91 11.93
N ASN A 164 -4.93 12.87 10.76
CA ASN A 164 -5.72 13.99 10.24
C ASN A 164 -6.83 14.48 11.19
N GLU A 165 -7.24 13.67 12.17
CA GLU A 165 -8.33 13.98 13.09
C GLU A 165 -8.05 15.17 14.02
N HIS A 166 -6.79 15.55 14.22
CA HIS A 166 -6.41 16.75 15.00
C HIS A 166 -6.42 18.05 14.19
N THR A 167 -6.78 18.00 12.90
CA THR A 167 -6.77 19.20 12.04
C THR A 167 -8.08 20.00 12.14
N LYS A 168 -9.11 19.47 12.80
CA LYS A 168 -10.35 20.22 13.02
C LYS A 168 -10.20 21.12 14.24
N VAL A 169 -10.49 22.40 14.05
CA VAL A 169 -10.50 23.39 15.14
C VAL A 169 -11.52 22.96 16.19
N ASN A 170 -11.08 22.80 17.43
CA ASN A 170 -11.97 22.64 18.57
C ASN A 170 -12.47 24.02 18.99
N GLU A 171 -13.72 24.36 18.63
CA GLU A 171 -14.31 25.67 18.94
C GLU A 171 -14.33 25.98 20.45
N GLN A 172 -14.49 24.96 21.30
CA GLN A 172 -14.49 25.14 22.76
C GLN A 172 -13.12 25.55 23.30
N GLU A 173 -12.05 25.21 22.60
CA GLU A 173 -10.71 25.63 22.97
C GLU A 173 -10.40 27.04 22.49
N MET A 174 -11.25 27.69 21.67
CA MET A 174 -11.05 29.02 21.09
C MET A 174 -11.65 30.17 21.92
N ASP A 175 -12.25 29.87 23.08
CA ASP A 175 -12.85 30.87 23.99
C ASP A 175 -11.91 31.37 25.11
N ASN A 176 -10.66 30.89 25.15
CA ASN A 176 -9.68 31.35 26.14
C ASN A 176 -9.15 32.75 25.79
N PRO A 177 -8.52 33.48 26.75
CA PRO A 177 -7.85 34.74 26.45
C PRO A 177 -6.77 34.58 25.36
N LEU A 178 -6.59 35.60 24.50
CA LEU A 178 -5.68 35.54 23.35
C LEU A 178 -4.22 35.17 23.71
N SER A 179 -3.77 35.49 24.92
CA SER A 179 -2.43 35.15 25.42
C SER A 179 -2.19 33.66 25.67
N TYR A 180 -3.23 32.83 25.58
CA TYR A 180 -3.14 31.37 25.81
C TYR A 180 -2.77 30.60 24.53
N TYR A 181 -2.76 31.29 23.38
CA TYR A 181 -2.52 30.66 22.08
C TYR A 181 -1.14 31.03 21.55
N PHE A 182 -0.48 30.07 20.90
CA PHE A 182 0.59 30.37 19.98
C PHE A 182 -0.01 30.96 18.70
N ILE A 183 0.43 32.15 18.32
CA ILE A 183 -0.03 32.86 17.12
C ILE A 183 1.08 32.81 16.09
N ALA A 184 0.80 32.18 14.95
CA ALA A 184 1.69 32.24 13.79
C ALA A 184 1.89 33.71 13.40
N SER A 185 3.14 34.16 13.44
CA SER A 185 3.51 35.56 13.20
C SER A 185 4.59 35.64 12.14
N SER A 186 4.48 36.63 11.27
CA SER A 186 5.45 36.93 10.22
C SER A 186 6.12 38.26 10.53
N HIS A 187 7.43 38.33 10.29
CA HIS A 187 8.24 39.54 10.49
C HIS A 187 8.72 40.04 9.13
N ASN A 188 8.61 41.35 8.88
CA ASN A 188 8.93 41.95 7.59
C ASN A 188 8.25 41.25 6.40
N THR A 189 6.95 40.95 6.54
CA THR A 189 6.16 40.17 5.57
C THR A 189 6.23 40.72 4.15
N TYR A 190 6.43 42.02 3.96
CA TYR A 190 6.58 42.62 2.63
C TYR A 190 7.83 42.13 1.86
N LEU A 191 8.88 41.64 2.53
CA LEU A 191 10.12 41.24 1.88
C LEU A 191 10.00 39.88 1.21
N THR A 192 10.34 39.80 -0.08
CA THR A 192 10.39 38.54 -0.84
C THR A 192 11.74 37.84 -0.73
N GLY A 193 12.74 38.48 -0.12
CA GLY A 193 14.11 37.99 -0.08
C GLY A 193 14.98 38.66 0.98
N HIS A 194 16.19 39.07 0.58
CA HIS A 194 17.22 39.51 1.51
C HIS A 194 16.84 40.76 2.35
N GLN A 195 17.16 40.77 3.65
CA GLN A 195 16.77 41.87 4.57
C GLN A 195 17.30 43.26 4.18
N LEU A 196 18.48 43.34 3.54
CA LEU A 196 19.11 44.61 3.16
C LEU A 196 18.91 45.01 1.69
N ARG A 197 18.55 44.07 0.82
CA ARG A 197 18.59 44.25 -0.65
C ARG A 197 17.47 43.54 -1.41
N GLY A 198 16.59 42.85 -0.70
CA GLY A 198 15.45 42.14 -1.28
C GLY A 198 14.37 43.12 -1.72
N GLU A 199 13.57 42.67 -2.66
CA GLU A 199 12.42 43.44 -3.15
C GLU A 199 11.26 43.32 -2.16
N SER A 200 10.37 44.32 -2.22
CA SER A 200 9.14 44.35 -1.43
C SER A 200 7.96 44.03 -2.34
N SER A 201 7.07 43.13 -1.91
CA SER A 201 5.84 42.78 -2.64
C SER A 201 4.63 42.73 -1.71
N ILE A 202 3.50 43.20 -2.23
CA ILE A 202 2.20 43.13 -1.55
C ILE A 202 1.68 41.68 -1.54
N GLU A 203 2.07 40.86 -2.52
CA GLU A 203 1.59 39.48 -2.65
C GLU A 203 2.00 38.62 -1.43
N MET A 204 3.09 38.98 -0.75
CA MET A 204 3.55 38.26 0.44
C MET A 204 2.61 38.37 1.66
N TYR A 205 1.66 39.30 1.66
CA TYR A 205 0.61 39.34 2.68
C TYR A 205 -0.57 38.39 2.39
N ARG A 206 -0.62 37.79 1.18
CA ARG A 206 -1.67 36.85 0.76
C ARG A 206 -1.25 35.40 0.87
N GLU A 207 0.03 35.11 0.63
CA GLU A 207 0.67 33.79 0.76
C GLU A 207 0.81 33.37 2.23
#